data_AF-A0A9P0F9W9-F1
#
_entry.id   AF-A0A9P0F9W9-F1
#
_cell.length_a   1.000
_cell.length_b   1.000
_cell.length_c   1.000
_cell.angle_alpha   90.00
_cell.angle_beta   90.00
_cell.angle_gamma   90.00
#
_symmetry.space_group_name_H-M   'P 1'
#
loop_
_entity.id
_entity.type
_entity.pdbx_description
1 polymer ?
#
loop_
_entity_poly.entity_id
_entity_poly.type
_entity_poly.pdbx_seq_one_letter_code
_entity_poly.pdbx_strand_id
1 'polypeptide(L)'
;MPQGKRKTPFSGKAKKEQLKEKKQNKQGGDSHRKPILLNNSDEEASTSIQKLNFQPKKAGAANPNRYTLQFFKESEEEIRQRKELARHSLEPIHTHSLEINGDDYFVNDLDFPRRPAWSFKLSKHDLESQENKYFMEYLKDIESKFSWKELSFFELNLETWRQLWRVLEMSDIILFIVDIRFPALMFPPSLYHYVTSTLKKDFILVLNKIDLAPAPLVAAWKNYFQEKYPELHIVMFTTLPGYNLMGKQSDKGGLLVRRRKGRIRMAAEGTQQLFDVCKHLVGENVDITSWQNKIQEEITQEYDETQKVSIGETIQLSKVDTSYVEQQKFNDGILTIGCIGQPNVGKSSLMNAIMGKKVVSVSKTPGHTKHFQTIFLTPTVKLCDCPGLIFPSKVPKQLQVLMGSYPIAQLREPFTTIKYLAERMDLPKLLRIDHPENDDQWSAMDVCDGWAKKRGYITAKAARLDSYRAANSLLRMALDGKLCLCLRPPYYHEKRSFWNNHPDVEKVRWIQARSEDQEEFEEEIPLSDDDVEKTAKITTVCDDEIKTESDTEKSEDDDEYNEELPNDAVYNKFTLLQNDE
;
A
#
# COMPACT_ATOMS: atom_id res chain seq x y z
N MET A 1 -58.52 0.17 -17.03
CA MET A 1 -57.10 -0.09 -17.40
C MET A 1 -56.88 -1.60 -17.35
N PRO A 2 -56.16 -2.24 -18.29
CA PRO A 2 -55.99 -3.69 -18.24
C PRO A 2 -54.90 -4.06 -17.21
N GLN A 3 -55.24 -4.96 -16.29
CA GLN A 3 -54.37 -5.48 -15.23
C GLN A 3 -53.11 -6.14 -15.82
N GLY A 4 -51.93 -5.74 -15.34
CA GLY A 4 -50.64 -6.25 -15.81
C GLY A 4 -50.43 -7.72 -15.42
N LYS A 5 -50.22 -8.58 -16.43
CA LYS A 5 -49.87 -10.00 -16.22
C LYS A 5 -48.56 -10.13 -15.43
N ARG A 6 -48.61 -10.88 -14.32
CA ARG A 6 -47.43 -11.33 -13.54
C ARG A 6 -46.47 -12.10 -14.46
N LYS A 7 -45.18 -11.73 -14.48
CA LYS A 7 -44.15 -12.43 -15.27
C LYS A 7 -43.98 -13.86 -14.74
N THR A 8 -44.15 -14.84 -15.63
CA THR A 8 -43.90 -16.25 -15.33
C THR A 8 -42.39 -16.50 -15.15
N PRO A 9 -41.98 -17.37 -14.21
CA PRO A 9 -40.58 -17.70 -14.01
C PRO A 9 -40.02 -18.46 -15.21
N PHE A 10 -38.84 -18.03 -15.68
CA PHE A 10 -38.16 -18.60 -16.83
C PHE A 10 -37.58 -19.97 -16.47
N SER A 11 -38.00 -21.03 -17.18
CA SER A 11 -37.37 -22.35 -17.09
C SER A 11 -35.88 -22.27 -17.47
N GLY A 12 -35.02 -22.92 -16.69
CA GLY A 12 -33.56 -22.93 -16.91
C GLY A 12 -33.15 -23.44 -18.30
N LYS A 13 -34.02 -24.23 -18.95
CA LYS A 13 -33.81 -24.71 -20.33
C LYS A 13 -33.98 -23.58 -21.36
N ALA A 14 -35.03 -22.77 -21.22
CA ALA A 14 -35.28 -21.61 -22.07
C ALA A 14 -34.18 -20.54 -21.94
N LYS A 15 -33.61 -20.36 -20.73
CA LYS A 15 -32.49 -19.44 -20.51
C LYS A 15 -31.20 -19.88 -21.22
N LYS A 16 -30.98 -21.20 -21.31
CA LYS A 16 -29.82 -21.79 -22.00
C LYS A 16 -29.94 -21.70 -23.52
N GLU A 17 -31.17 -21.79 -24.03
CA GLU A 17 -31.50 -21.66 -25.45
C GLU A 17 -31.38 -20.21 -25.92
N GLN A 18 -31.89 -19.26 -25.13
CA GLN A 18 -31.75 -17.82 -25.38
C GLN A 18 -30.28 -17.34 -25.38
N LEU A 19 -29.42 -17.99 -24.58
CA LEU A 19 -27.97 -17.76 -24.58
C LEU A 19 -27.27 -18.36 -25.81
N LYS A 20 -27.80 -19.44 -26.39
CA LYS A 20 -27.31 -20.02 -27.65
C LYS A 20 -27.72 -19.16 -28.85
N GLU A 21 -28.97 -18.70 -28.91
CA GLU A 21 -29.43 -17.77 -29.95
C GLU A 21 -28.65 -16.45 -29.92
N LYS A 22 -28.38 -15.88 -28.74
CA LYS A 22 -27.53 -14.67 -28.63
C LYS A 22 -26.10 -14.88 -29.09
N LYS A 23 -25.57 -16.10 -29.03
CA LYS A 23 -24.24 -16.44 -29.57
C LYS A 23 -24.28 -16.60 -31.10
N GLN A 24 -25.36 -17.15 -31.65
CA GLN A 24 -25.53 -17.30 -33.10
C GLN A 24 -25.82 -15.96 -33.79
N ASN A 25 -26.64 -15.07 -33.20
CA ASN A 25 -26.90 -13.74 -33.74
C ASN A 25 -25.69 -12.79 -33.70
N LYS A 26 -24.64 -13.13 -32.93
CA LYS A 26 -23.37 -12.39 -32.95
C LYS A 26 -22.42 -12.84 -34.08
N GLN A 27 -22.70 -13.97 -34.74
CA GLN A 27 -21.86 -14.51 -35.81
C GLN A 27 -22.41 -14.23 -37.23
N GLY A 28 -23.61 -13.68 -37.37
CA GLY A 28 -24.27 -13.49 -38.68
C GLY A 28 -24.81 -12.08 -38.92
N GLY A 29 -23.99 -11.04 -38.73
CA GLY A 29 -24.38 -9.64 -38.95
C GLY A 29 -23.42 -8.93 -39.91
N ASP A 30 -23.97 -8.55 -41.06
CA ASP A 30 -23.36 -8.13 -42.31
C ASP A 30 -22.33 -6.98 -42.23
N SER A 31 -21.33 -7.12 -43.11
CA SER A 31 -20.25 -6.20 -43.41
C SER A 31 -20.73 -5.06 -44.30
N HIS A 32 -20.90 -3.84 -43.78
CA HIS A 32 -20.63 -2.55 -44.46
C HIS A 32 -21.34 -1.40 -43.73
N ARG A 33 -20.59 -0.68 -42.89
CA ARG A 33 -20.65 0.78 -42.64
C ARG A 33 -19.79 1.09 -41.42
N LYS A 34 -18.50 1.38 -41.67
CA LYS A 34 -17.60 1.96 -40.67
C LYS A 34 -17.82 3.48 -40.62
N PRO A 35 -18.15 4.09 -39.48
CA PRO A 35 -17.72 5.45 -39.22
C PRO A 35 -16.22 5.42 -38.92
N ILE A 36 -15.50 6.28 -39.63
CA ILE A 36 -14.05 6.48 -39.57
C ILE A 36 -13.66 6.89 -38.13
N LEU A 37 -13.03 5.98 -37.40
CA LEU A 37 -12.20 6.29 -36.24
C LEU A 37 -10.95 5.41 -36.25
N LEU A 38 -9.84 6.10 -36.54
CA LEU A 38 -8.43 5.84 -36.24
C LEU A 38 -8.08 4.49 -35.57
N ASN A 39 -7.39 3.66 -36.36
CA ASN A 39 -6.32 2.71 -36.01
C ASN A 39 -6.45 1.93 -34.69
N ASN A 40 -7.11 0.77 -34.77
CA ASN A 40 -6.80 -0.40 -33.95
C ASN A 40 -5.68 -1.19 -34.63
N SER A 41 -4.45 -1.03 -34.15
CA SER A 41 -3.40 -2.06 -34.23
C SER A 41 -3.25 -2.83 -32.90
N ASP A 42 -4.19 -2.64 -31.96
CA ASP A 42 -4.06 -3.05 -30.55
C ASP A 42 -4.65 -4.43 -30.21
N GLU A 43 -5.25 -5.17 -31.14
CA GLU A 43 -5.87 -6.45 -30.77
C GLU A 43 -4.85 -7.60 -30.61
N GLU A 44 -3.72 -7.59 -31.34
CA GLU A 44 -2.68 -8.64 -31.21
C GLU A 44 -1.71 -8.40 -30.04
N ALA A 45 -1.38 -7.15 -29.71
CA ALA A 45 -0.56 -6.80 -28.53
C ALA A 45 -1.30 -6.99 -27.18
N SER A 46 -2.61 -7.27 -27.22
CA SER A 46 -3.47 -7.31 -26.02
C SER A 46 -3.32 -8.56 -25.14
N THR A 47 -2.55 -9.57 -25.57
CA THR A 47 -2.44 -10.85 -24.85
C THR A 47 -1.36 -10.88 -23.75
N SER A 48 -0.33 -10.02 -23.86
CA SER A 48 0.82 -9.99 -22.95
C SER A 48 0.65 -9.02 -21.77
N ILE A 49 -0.35 -8.14 -21.78
CA ILE A 49 -0.55 -7.12 -20.74
C ILE A 49 -1.77 -7.47 -19.87
N GLN A 50 -1.56 -7.54 -18.56
CA GLN A 50 -2.61 -7.68 -17.56
C GLN A 50 -3.04 -6.29 -17.05
N LYS A 51 -4.32 -5.96 -17.24
CA LYS A 51 -4.95 -4.76 -16.68
C LYS A 51 -5.53 -5.07 -15.31
N LEU A 52 -5.05 -4.40 -14.27
CA LEU A 52 -5.50 -4.62 -12.90
C LEU A 52 -6.54 -3.57 -12.47
N ASN A 53 -7.44 -3.96 -11.57
CA ASN A 53 -8.53 -3.12 -11.04
C ASN A 53 -9.47 -2.57 -12.13
N PHE A 54 -9.64 -3.31 -13.23
CA PHE A 54 -10.52 -2.93 -14.32
C PHE A 54 -11.99 -2.88 -13.89
N GLN A 55 -12.69 -1.81 -14.24
CA GLN A 55 -14.10 -1.60 -13.92
C GLN A 55 -14.97 -1.65 -15.19
N PRO A 56 -16.17 -2.25 -15.15
CA PRO A 56 -17.07 -2.23 -16.30
C PRO A 56 -17.52 -0.80 -16.64
N LYS A 57 -17.53 -0.45 -17.93
CA LYS A 57 -17.97 0.87 -18.38
C LYS A 57 -19.47 1.06 -18.12
N LYS A 58 -19.83 2.14 -17.45
CA LYS A 58 -21.22 2.65 -17.38
C LYS A 58 -21.45 3.63 -18.54
N ALA A 59 -22.62 3.57 -19.18
CA ALA A 59 -22.96 4.46 -20.30
C ALA A 59 -22.89 5.94 -19.87
N GLY A 60 -22.26 6.80 -20.68
CA GLY A 60 -22.19 8.25 -20.46
C GLY A 60 -21.11 8.76 -19.50
N ALA A 61 -20.33 7.89 -18.85
CA ALA A 61 -19.24 8.30 -17.96
C ALA A 61 -17.88 8.38 -18.67
N ALA A 62 -17.01 9.29 -18.22
CA ALA A 62 -15.60 9.31 -18.60
C ALA A 62 -14.93 7.94 -18.35
N ASN A 63 -13.95 7.56 -19.15
CA ASN A 63 -13.35 6.22 -19.10
C ASN A 63 -12.75 5.91 -17.70
N PRO A 64 -13.37 5.03 -16.89
CA PRO A 64 -12.94 4.79 -15.50
C PRO A 64 -11.62 4.01 -15.42
N ASN A 65 -11.19 3.46 -16.56
CA ASN A 65 -10.00 2.62 -16.72
C ASN A 65 -8.83 3.35 -17.39
N ARG A 66 -8.87 4.69 -17.49
CA ARG A 66 -7.75 5.47 -18.04
C ARG A 66 -6.44 5.22 -17.29
N TYR A 67 -6.53 5.12 -15.96
CA TYR A 67 -5.39 4.97 -15.04
C TYR A 67 -5.37 3.59 -14.36
N THR A 68 -5.92 2.56 -15.00
CA THR A 68 -5.74 1.19 -14.49
C THR A 68 -4.29 0.79 -14.63
N LEU A 69 -3.75 0.15 -13.60
CA LEU A 69 -2.39 -0.42 -13.62
C LEU A 69 -2.30 -1.45 -14.73
N GLN A 70 -1.20 -1.40 -15.48
CA GLN A 70 -0.93 -2.34 -16.57
C GLN A 70 0.43 -2.98 -16.33
N PHE A 71 0.45 -4.29 -16.11
CA PHE A 71 1.68 -5.06 -15.92
C PHE A 71 1.80 -6.14 -16.97
N PHE A 72 3.01 -6.64 -17.19
CA PHE A 72 3.20 -7.83 -18.00
C PHE A 72 2.49 -9.04 -17.37
N LYS A 73 1.83 -9.84 -18.21
CA LYS A 73 1.09 -11.02 -17.81
C LYS A 73 2.01 -12.23 -17.85
N GLU A 74 2.21 -12.84 -16.68
CA GLU A 74 2.98 -14.08 -16.55
C GLU A 74 2.33 -15.25 -17.28
N SER A 75 3.14 -16.19 -17.77
CA SER A 75 2.64 -17.38 -18.47
C SER A 75 2.02 -18.39 -17.50
N GLU A 76 1.08 -19.20 -17.98
CA GLU A 76 0.46 -20.25 -17.15
C GLU A 76 1.49 -21.32 -16.73
N GLU A 77 2.51 -21.56 -17.55
CA GLU A 77 3.60 -22.50 -17.25
C GLU A 77 4.47 -22.00 -16.10
N GLU A 78 4.84 -20.72 -16.10
CA GLU A 78 5.59 -20.08 -15.01
C GLU A 78 4.80 -20.10 -13.68
N ILE A 79 3.49 -19.88 -13.76
CA ILE A 79 2.60 -19.96 -12.60
C ILE A 79 2.56 -21.40 -12.06
N ARG A 80 2.46 -22.40 -12.94
CA ARG A 80 2.45 -23.82 -12.55
C ARG A 80 3.76 -24.23 -11.87
N GLN A 81 4.91 -23.85 -12.44
CA GLN A 81 6.23 -24.14 -11.86
C GLN A 81 6.39 -23.53 -10.47
N ARG A 82 6.01 -22.26 -10.28
CA ARG A 82 6.05 -21.61 -8.96
C ARG A 82 5.18 -22.30 -7.94
N LYS A 83 3.97 -22.70 -8.34
CA LYS A 83 3.06 -23.45 -7.48
C LYS A 83 3.64 -24.80 -7.03
N GLU A 84 4.44 -25.45 -7.88
CA GLU A 84 5.16 -26.67 -7.53
C GLU A 84 6.29 -26.41 -6.54
N LEU A 85 7.11 -25.38 -6.78
CA LEU A 85 8.17 -24.95 -5.85
C LEU A 85 7.65 -24.56 -4.47
N ALA A 86 6.44 -23.99 -4.38
CA ALA A 86 5.81 -23.63 -3.11
C ALA A 86 5.40 -24.84 -2.26
N ARG A 87 5.33 -26.05 -2.84
CA ARG A 87 5.05 -27.30 -2.11
C ARG A 87 6.28 -27.94 -1.50
N HIS A 88 7.47 -27.55 -1.96
CA HIS A 88 8.70 -28.04 -1.36
C HIS A 88 8.80 -27.54 0.08
N SER A 89 9.53 -28.28 0.91
CA SER A 89 9.85 -27.90 2.28
C SER A 89 10.39 -26.47 2.36
N LEU A 90 10.10 -25.83 3.49
CA LEU A 90 10.66 -24.54 3.86
C LEU A 90 12.10 -24.73 4.31
N GLU A 91 12.99 -23.87 3.81
CA GLU A 91 14.39 -23.82 4.21
C GLU A 91 14.62 -22.47 4.89
N PRO A 92 14.73 -22.43 6.23
CA PRO A 92 15.02 -21.20 6.95
C PRO A 92 16.30 -20.56 6.42
N ILE A 93 16.25 -19.26 6.14
CA ILE A 93 17.43 -18.53 5.67
C ILE A 93 18.08 -17.75 6.81
N HIS A 94 19.39 -17.56 6.70
CA HIS A 94 20.12 -16.76 7.67
C HIS A 94 19.65 -15.30 7.67
N THR A 95 19.75 -14.70 8.84
CA THR A 95 19.45 -13.28 9.12
C THR A 95 20.20 -12.33 8.19
N HIS A 96 21.46 -12.63 7.85
CA HIS A 96 22.29 -11.90 6.89
C HIS A 96 21.67 -11.79 5.49
N SER A 97 20.87 -12.78 5.05
CA SER A 97 20.19 -12.76 3.75
C SER A 97 19.05 -11.73 3.67
N LEU A 98 18.74 -11.04 4.78
CA LEU A 98 17.81 -9.92 4.82
C LEU A 98 18.50 -8.57 4.60
N GLU A 99 19.83 -8.54 4.55
CA GLU A 99 20.59 -7.37 4.13
C GLU A 99 20.50 -7.23 2.60
N ILE A 100 20.18 -6.02 2.14
CA ILE A 100 20.02 -5.74 0.72
C ILE A 100 20.75 -4.46 0.33
N ASN A 101 21.32 -4.44 -0.87
CA ASN A 101 21.77 -3.21 -1.52
C ASN A 101 20.77 -2.85 -2.63
N GLY A 102 20.36 -1.57 -2.69
CA GLY A 102 19.44 -1.09 -3.72
C GLY A 102 20.00 -1.24 -5.14
N ASP A 103 21.33 -1.17 -5.32
CA ASP A 103 21.98 -1.24 -6.63
C ASP A 103 21.82 -2.62 -7.30
N ASP A 104 21.63 -3.67 -6.50
CA ASP A 104 21.43 -5.03 -7.01
C ASP A 104 20.10 -5.16 -7.77
N TYR A 105 19.14 -4.27 -7.49
CA TYR A 105 17.80 -4.30 -8.05
C TYR A 105 17.54 -3.18 -9.07
N PHE A 106 18.20 -2.04 -8.93
CA PHE A 106 18.11 -0.91 -9.86
C PHE A 106 19.38 -0.81 -10.71
N VAL A 107 19.45 -1.66 -11.74
CA VAL A 107 20.58 -1.69 -12.67
C VAL A 107 20.62 -0.44 -13.57
N ASN A 108 21.82 0.05 -13.88
CA ASN A 108 22.01 1.31 -14.62
C ASN A 108 21.34 1.34 -16.00
N ASP A 109 21.26 0.20 -16.70
CA ASP A 109 20.65 0.09 -18.03
C ASP A 109 19.11 0.01 -18.00
N LEU A 110 18.51 -0.03 -16.81
CA LEU A 110 17.07 -0.14 -16.60
C LEU A 110 16.51 1.15 -15.99
N ASP A 111 16.30 2.15 -16.85
CA ASP A 111 15.79 3.46 -16.45
C ASP A 111 14.26 3.58 -16.63
N PHE A 112 13.67 4.69 -16.18
CA PHE A 112 12.26 5.05 -16.35
C PHE A 112 12.05 5.99 -17.55
N PRO A 113 10.84 6.05 -18.15
CA PRO A 113 10.58 6.90 -19.29
C PRO A 113 10.55 8.38 -18.87
N ARG A 114 11.40 9.19 -19.52
CA ARG A 114 11.47 10.64 -19.29
C ARG A 114 10.57 11.35 -20.30
N ARG A 115 10.00 12.50 -19.93
CA ARG A 115 9.16 13.22 -20.87
C ARG A 115 10.02 13.75 -22.02
N PRO A 116 9.69 13.47 -23.29
CA PRO A 116 10.37 14.11 -24.41
C PRO A 116 10.15 15.62 -24.38
N ALA A 117 11.09 16.38 -24.92
CA ALA A 117 10.96 17.83 -25.03
C ALA A 117 9.68 18.20 -25.79
N TRP A 118 8.93 19.14 -25.23
CA TRP A 118 7.67 19.61 -25.79
C TRP A 118 7.55 21.14 -25.68
N SER A 119 6.66 21.73 -26.46
CA SER A 119 6.35 23.15 -26.39
C SER A 119 4.86 23.40 -26.61
N PHE A 120 4.35 24.53 -26.12
CA PHE A 120 2.96 24.95 -26.31
C PHE A 120 2.57 25.21 -27.78
N LYS A 121 3.54 25.25 -28.70
CA LYS A 121 3.29 25.31 -30.15
C LYS A 121 2.76 23.99 -30.70
N LEU A 122 2.98 22.87 -29.99
CA LEU A 122 2.49 21.57 -30.39
C LEU A 122 0.99 21.47 -30.14
N SER A 123 0.27 20.90 -31.09
CA SER A 123 -1.12 20.53 -30.83
C SER A 123 -1.16 19.41 -29.78
N LYS A 124 -2.26 19.32 -29.04
CA LYS A 124 -2.48 18.23 -28.08
C LYS A 124 -2.29 16.86 -28.72
N HIS A 125 -2.80 16.68 -29.94
CA HIS A 125 -2.70 15.42 -30.67
C HIS A 125 -1.25 15.08 -31.01
N ASP A 126 -0.47 16.07 -31.47
CA ASP A 126 0.94 15.86 -31.85
C ASP A 126 1.79 15.54 -30.63
N LEU A 127 1.54 16.23 -29.52
CA LEU A 127 2.19 15.94 -28.24
C LEU A 127 1.86 14.52 -27.76
N GLU A 128 0.58 14.14 -27.78
CA GLU A 128 0.16 12.79 -27.38
C GLU A 128 0.81 11.72 -28.29
N SER A 129 0.88 11.97 -29.60
CA SER A 129 1.52 11.09 -30.58
C SER A 129 3.02 10.96 -30.34
N GLN A 130 3.73 12.07 -30.10
CA GLN A 130 5.16 12.09 -29.79
C GLN A 130 5.48 11.31 -28.50
N GLU A 131 4.72 11.55 -27.43
CA GLU A 131 4.88 10.85 -26.16
C GLU A 131 4.58 9.34 -26.31
N ASN A 132 3.55 8.98 -27.08
CA ASN A 132 3.25 7.58 -27.38
C ASN A 132 4.39 6.90 -28.14
N LYS A 133 4.91 7.55 -29.18
CA LYS A 133 6.03 7.03 -29.98
C LYS A 133 7.27 6.80 -29.10
N TYR A 134 7.63 7.80 -28.31
CA TYR A 134 8.75 7.70 -27.37
C TYR A 134 8.59 6.55 -26.39
N PHE A 135 7.40 6.41 -25.78
CA PHE A 135 7.15 5.35 -24.81
C PHE A 135 7.21 3.95 -25.43
N MET A 136 6.75 3.80 -26.68
CA MET A 136 6.86 2.53 -27.41
C MET A 136 8.32 2.18 -27.74
N GLU A 137 9.13 3.18 -28.12
CA GLU A 137 10.57 2.99 -28.34
C GLU A 137 11.30 2.60 -27.05
N TYR A 138 10.95 3.25 -25.95
CA TYR A 138 11.44 2.91 -24.61
C TYR A 138 11.13 1.46 -24.20
N LEU A 139 9.89 0.99 -24.42
CA LEU A 139 9.52 -0.40 -24.10
C LEU A 139 10.28 -1.42 -24.98
N LYS A 140 10.48 -1.10 -26.26
CA LYS A 140 11.28 -1.95 -27.17
C LYS A 140 12.74 -2.03 -26.76
N ASP A 141 13.31 -0.92 -26.29
CA ASP A 141 14.68 -0.88 -25.76
C ASP A 141 14.83 -1.80 -24.55
N ILE A 142 13.88 -1.77 -23.60
CA ILE A 142 13.88 -2.68 -22.44
C ILE A 142 13.77 -4.14 -22.90
N GLU A 143 12.84 -4.46 -23.79
CA GLU A 143 12.63 -5.82 -24.28
C GLU A 143 13.85 -6.37 -25.05
N SER A 144 14.65 -5.49 -25.67
CA SER A 144 15.89 -5.89 -26.34
C SER A 144 17.03 -6.24 -25.37
N LYS A 145 17.00 -5.70 -24.14
CA LYS A 145 18.06 -5.81 -23.14
C LYS A 145 17.76 -6.82 -22.03
N PHE A 146 16.48 -6.97 -21.69
CA PHE A 146 16.04 -7.73 -20.51
C PHE A 146 14.90 -8.68 -20.84
N SER A 147 14.86 -9.81 -20.15
CA SER A 147 13.70 -10.71 -20.20
C SER A 147 12.60 -10.22 -19.25
N TRP A 148 11.34 -10.20 -19.70
CA TRP A 148 10.18 -9.90 -18.84
C TRP A 148 10.08 -10.80 -17.60
N LYS A 149 10.71 -11.98 -17.61
CA LYS A 149 10.71 -12.91 -16.49
C LYS A 149 11.60 -12.45 -15.32
N GLU A 150 12.75 -11.83 -15.62
CA GLU A 150 13.69 -11.33 -14.59
C GLU A 150 13.26 -9.95 -14.05
N LEU A 151 12.41 -9.23 -14.76
CA LEU A 151 11.92 -7.94 -14.33
C LEU A 151 10.79 -8.07 -13.31
N SER A 152 10.78 -7.10 -12.41
CA SER A 152 9.67 -6.84 -11.51
C SER A 152 8.43 -6.36 -12.29
N PHE A 153 7.24 -6.41 -11.69
CA PHE A 153 6.08 -5.72 -12.23
C PHE A 153 6.31 -4.22 -12.19
N PHE A 154 6.29 -3.55 -13.34
CA PHE A 154 6.35 -2.09 -13.43
C PHE A 154 5.26 -1.56 -14.34
N GLU A 155 4.97 -0.26 -14.24
CA GLU A 155 3.85 0.34 -14.95
C GLU A 155 4.08 0.43 -16.47
N LEU A 156 3.18 -0.20 -17.23
CA LEU A 156 3.14 -0.17 -18.70
C LEU A 156 2.10 0.83 -19.24
N ASN A 157 1.36 1.53 -18.37
CA ASN A 157 0.42 2.56 -18.77
C ASN A 157 1.07 3.94 -18.86
N LEU A 158 1.22 4.47 -20.08
CA LEU A 158 1.74 5.81 -20.33
C LEU A 158 0.93 6.90 -19.59
N GLU A 159 -0.37 6.72 -19.39
CA GLU A 159 -1.20 7.71 -18.68
C GLU A 159 -0.75 7.92 -17.23
N THR A 160 -0.24 6.87 -16.59
CA THR A 160 0.32 6.95 -15.23
C THR A 160 1.66 7.67 -15.25
N TRP A 161 2.54 7.39 -16.22
CA TRP A 161 3.81 8.11 -16.41
C TRP A 161 3.61 9.59 -16.73
N ARG A 162 2.57 9.94 -17.50
CA ARG A 162 2.15 11.34 -17.71
C ARG A 162 1.80 12.06 -16.40
N GLN A 163 1.30 11.34 -15.39
CA GLN A 163 1.06 11.95 -14.07
C GLN A 163 2.38 12.24 -13.35
N LEU A 164 3.36 11.32 -13.42
CA LEU A 164 4.70 11.57 -12.87
C LEU A 164 5.32 12.82 -13.51
N TRP A 165 5.30 12.91 -14.84
CA TRP A 165 5.88 14.05 -15.54
C TRP A 165 5.26 15.39 -15.13
N ARG A 166 3.93 15.44 -14.96
CA ARG A 166 3.24 16.64 -14.45
C ARG A 166 3.69 17.02 -13.05
N VAL A 167 3.82 16.05 -12.14
CA VAL A 167 4.31 16.30 -10.78
C VAL A 167 5.72 16.88 -10.82
N LEU A 168 6.61 16.26 -11.60
CA LEU A 168 7.98 16.71 -11.75
C LEU A 168 8.07 18.12 -12.35
N GLU A 169 7.19 18.48 -13.28
CA GLU A 169 7.15 19.82 -13.87
C GLU A 169 6.60 20.88 -12.90
N MET A 170 5.47 20.58 -12.24
CA MET A 170 4.73 21.55 -11.43
C MET A 170 5.31 21.79 -10.03
N SER A 171 6.12 20.88 -9.51
CA SER A 171 6.58 20.94 -8.12
C SER A 171 7.90 21.68 -7.98
N ASP A 172 8.05 22.45 -6.91
CA ASP A 172 9.31 23.09 -6.52
C ASP A 172 10.20 22.11 -5.78
N ILE A 173 9.60 21.32 -4.88
CA ILE A 173 10.25 20.28 -4.08
C ILE A 173 9.59 18.95 -4.39
N ILE A 174 10.40 17.90 -4.60
CA ILE A 174 9.91 16.53 -4.75
C ILE A 174 10.02 15.79 -3.43
N LEU A 175 8.89 15.29 -2.95
CA LEU A 175 8.77 14.47 -1.75
C LEU A 175 8.57 13.01 -2.14
N PHE A 176 9.65 12.21 -2.11
CA PHE A 176 9.61 10.80 -2.46
C PHE A 176 9.40 9.93 -1.21
N ILE A 177 8.34 9.12 -1.19
CA ILE A 177 7.88 8.41 0.00
C ILE A 177 8.11 6.90 -0.16
N VAL A 178 8.76 6.30 0.83
CA VAL A 178 9.05 4.85 0.89
C VAL A 178 8.55 4.23 2.20
N ASP A 179 8.26 2.93 2.18
CA ASP A 179 7.94 2.14 3.38
C ASP A 179 9.24 1.68 4.04
N ILE A 180 9.39 1.95 5.34
CA ILE A 180 10.63 1.67 6.10
C ILE A 180 11.04 0.19 6.10
N ARG A 181 10.13 -0.73 5.79
CA ARG A 181 10.41 -2.16 5.74
C ARG A 181 11.21 -2.55 4.49
N PHE A 182 11.10 -1.79 3.40
CA PHE A 182 11.67 -2.10 2.10
C PHE A 182 12.26 -0.86 1.36
N PRO A 183 12.92 0.09 2.04
CA PRO A 183 13.12 1.43 1.49
C PRO A 183 14.06 1.42 0.27
N ALA A 184 15.15 0.63 0.30
CA ALA A 184 16.08 0.49 -0.82
C ALA A 184 15.45 -0.14 -2.07
N LEU A 185 14.39 -0.96 -1.93
CA LEU A 185 13.67 -1.55 -3.07
C LEU A 185 12.61 -0.62 -3.65
N MET A 186 12.25 0.43 -2.91
CA MET A 186 11.24 1.41 -3.32
C MET A 186 11.84 2.67 -3.93
N PHE A 187 13.13 2.89 -3.75
CA PHE A 187 13.84 4.09 -4.13
C PHE A 187 14.63 3.89 -5.44
N PRO A 188 14.15 4.38 -6.59
CA PRO A 188 14.87 4.30 -7.85
C PRO A 188 15.99 5.36 -7.89
N PRO A 189 17.29 4.96 -7.94
CA PRO A 189 18.40 5.91 -7.98
C PRO A 189 18.37 6.81 -9.23
N SER A 190 17.86 6.30 -10.35
CA SER A 190 17.79 7.05 -11.60
C SER A 190 16.83 8.24 -11.52
N LEU A 191 15.76 8.15 -10.73
CA LEU A 191 14.87 9.29 -10.47
C LEU A 191 15.58 10.36 -9.65
N TYR A 192 16.32 9.97 -8.62
CA TYR A 192 17.12 10.89 -7.81
C TYR A 192 18.07 11.70 -8.69
N HIS A 193 18.90 11.02 -9.50
CA HIS A 193 19.85 11.68 -10.40
C HIS A 193 19.16 12.55 -11.45
N TYR A 194 18.00 12.13 -11.96
CA TYR A 194 17.23 12.97 -12.88
C TYR A 194 16.75 14.26 -12.20
N VAL A 195 16.20 14.17 -10.99
CA VAL A 195 15.67 15.35 -10.29
C VAL A 195 16.77 16.29 -9.83
N THR A 196 17.85 15.79 -9.23
CA THR A 196 18.93 16.64 -8.70
C THR A 196 19.85 17.15 -9.81
N SER A 197 20.33 16.26 -10.68
CA SER A 197 21.34 16.63 -11.68
C SER A 197 20.74 17.26 -12.95
N THR A 198 19.57 16.79 -13.40
CA THR A 198 18.95 17.30 -14.65
C THR A 198 17.94 18.42 -14.38
N LEU A 199 16.99 18.20 -13.45
CA LEU A 199 15.96 19.20 -13.14
C LEU A 199 16.45 20.25 -12.14
N LYS A 200 17.53 19.98 -11.39
CA LYS A 200 18.08 20.86 -10.35
C LYS A 200 17.04 21.27 -9.30
N LYS A 201 16.18 20.32 -8.92
CA LYS A 201 15.15 20.50 -7.90
C LYS A 201 15.53 19.81 -6.61
N ASP A 202 14.99 20.33 -5.52
CA ASP A 202 15.19 19.78 -4.18
C ASP A 202 14.44 18.45 -4.05
N PHE A 203 15.11 17.45 -3.47
CA PHE A 203 14.60 16.08 -3.38
C PHE A 203 14.65 15.60 -1.93
N ILE A 204 13.47 15.32 -1.37
CA ILE A 204 13.29 14.87 0.02
C ILE A 204 12.82 13.41 0.01
N LEU A 205 13.55 12.52 0.67
CA LEU A 205 13.12 11.15 0.96
C LEU A 205 12.38 11.11 2.30
N VAL A 206 11.16 10.58 2.28
CA VAL A 206 10.41 10.25 3.49
C VAL A 206 10.47 8.75 3.76
N LEU A 207 11.17 8.39 4.83
CA LEU A 207 11.08 7.07 5.44
C LEU A 207 9.77 7.00 6.22
N ASN A 208 8.73 6.43 5.62
CA ASN A 208 7.38 6.38 6.20
C ASN A 208 7.11 5.05 6.92
N LYS A 209 6.11 5.08 7.81
CA LYS A 209 5.70 3.95 8.65
C LYS A 209 6.82 3.45 9.57
N ILE A 210 7.65 4.38 10.06
CA ILE A 210 8.77 4.04 10.94
C ILE A 210 8.34 3.28 12.20
N ASP A 211 7.06 3.35 12.58
CA ASP A 211 6.46 2.54 13.64
C ASP A 211 6.51 1.03 13.38
N LEU A 212 6.73 0.57 12.14
CA LEU A 212 6.82 -0.86 11.80
C LEU A 212 8.24 -1.45 11.96
N ALA A 213 9.25 -0.61 12.20
CA ALA A 213 10.64 -1.03 12.30
C ALA A 213 11.25 -0.61 13.64
N PRO A 214 12.18 -1.39 14.22
CA PRO A 214 12.94 -0.98 15.39
C PRO A 214 13.72 0.31 15.13
N ALA A 215 13.84 1.17 16.14
CA ALA A 215 14.51 2.47 16.01
C ALA A 215 15.96 2.40 15.48
N PRO A 216 16.81 1.44 15.92
CA PRO A 216 18.15 1.24 15.35
C PRO A 216 18.15 0.95 13.85
N LEU A 217 17.16 0.19 13.36
CA LEU A 217 17.03 -0.12 11.94
C LEU A 217 16.65 1.11 11.12
N VAL A 218 15.78 1.97 11.65
CA VAL A 218 15.41 3.24 11.01
C VAL A 218 16.62 4.16 10.91
N ALA A 219 17.40 4.27 11.99
CA ALA A 219 18.64 5.05 12.01
C ALA A 219 19.66 4.52 10.97
N ALA A 220 19.82 3.20 10.87
CA ALA A 220 20.69 2.57 9.89
C ALA A 220 20.26 2.86 8.44
N TRP A 221 18.96 2.75 8.14
CA TRP A 221 18.44 3.11 6.82
C TRP A 221 18.61 4.58 6.49
N LYS A 222 18.37 5.47 7.46
CA LYS A 222 18.63 6.91 7.29
C LYS A 222 20.08 7.16 6.91
N ASN A 223 21.04 6.62 7.68
CA ASN A 223 22.46 6.79 7.39
C ASN A 223 22.86 6.20 6.02
N TYR A 224 22.38 5.00 5.66
CA TYR A 224 22.62 4.40 4.33
C TYR A 224 22.26 5.35 3.18
N PHE A 225 21.10 5.99 3.24
CA PHE A 225 20.68 6.93 2.19
C PHE A 225 21.45 8.26 2.24
N GLN A 226 21.83 8.75 3.43
CA GLN A 226 22.62 9.98 3.57
C GLN A 226 24.02 9.82 2.99
N GLU A 227 24.67 8.68 3.24
CA GLU A 227 26.01 8.40 2.72
C GLU A 227 25.99 8.21 1.21
N LYS A 228 24.96 7.53 0.68
CA LYS A 228 24.86 7.20 -0.73
C LYS A 228 24.35 8.34 -1.61
N TYR A 229 23.52 9.21 -1.07
CA TYR A 229 22.89 10.31 -1.80
C TYR A 229 23.04 11.65 -1.03
N PRO A 230 24.17 12.37 -1.19
CA PRO A 230 24.48 13.54 -0.38
C PRO A 230 23.51 14.73 -0.53
N GLU A 231 22.86 14.88 -1.69
CA GLU A 231 21.87 15.96 -1.92
C GLU A 231 20.47 15.57 -1.41
N LEU A 232 20.33 14.38 -0.81
CA LEU A 232 19.06 13.86 -0.33
C LEU A 232 18.76 14.36 1.08
N HIS A 233 17.65 15.08 1.24
CA HIS A 233 17.13 15.39 2.56
C HIS A 233 16.26 14.24 3.05
N ILE A 234 16.49 13.76 4.28
CA ILE A 234 15.75 12.60 4.81
C ILE A 234 14.86 13.01 5.97
N VAL A 235 13.58 12.66 5.85
CA VAL A 235 12.54 12.84 6.87
C VAL A 235 12.04 11.48 7.33
N MET A 236 11.89 11.31 8.64
CA MET A 236 11.34 10.09 9.25
C MET A 236 9.90 10.39 9.65
N PHE A 237 8.96 9.54 9.26
CA PHE A 237 7.54 9.84 9.43
C PHE A 237 6.74 8.61 9.84
N THR A 238 5.78 8.81 10.74
CA THR A 238 4.70 7.86 11.00
C THR A 238 3.35 8.56 11.05
N THR A 239 2.33 7.87 10.54
CA THR A 239 0.92 8.30 10.65
C THR A 239 0.24 7.73 11.90
N LEU A 240 0.91 6.81 12.60
CA LEU A 240 0.45 6.10 13.78
C LEU A 240 1.49 6.23 14.91
N PRO A 241 1.84 7.45 15.35
CA PRO A 241 2.59 7.63 16.58
C PRO A 241 1.81 7.01 17.76
N GLY A 242 2.48 6.61 18.83
CA GLY A 242 1.89 5.82 19.91
C GLY A 242 0.61 6.41 20.51
N TYR A 243 0.49 7.74 20.59
CA TYR A 243 -0.72 8.42 21.05
C TYR A 243 -1.94 8.26 20.12
N ASN A 244 -1.73 7.84 18.87
CA ASN A 244 -2.78 7.50 17.91
C ASN A 244 -3.18 6.01 17.95
N LEU A 245 -2.62 5.21 18.86
CA LEU A 245 -2.91 3.78 19.03
C LEU A 245 -3.77 3.51 20.28
N MET A 246 -4.60 2.46 20.23
CA MET A 246 -5.41 1.96 21.35
C MET A 246 -4.93 0.58 21.82
N GLY A 247 -4.88 0.42 23.15
CA GLY A 247 -4.71 -0.89 23.81
C GLY A 247 -3.30 -1.48 23.73
N LYS A 248 -3.14 -2.71 24.21
CA LYS A 248 -1.88 -3.47 24.10
C LYS A 248 -1.57 -3.73 22.61
N GLN A 249 -0.33 -3.45 22.20
CA GLN A 249 0.11 -3.56 20.81
C GLN A 249 0.40 -5.00 20.35
N SER A 250 0.42 -5.95 21.28
CA SER A 250 0.60 -7.38 21.01
C SER A 250 -0.65 -8.16 21.43
N ASP A 251 -1.08 -9.07 20.57
CA ASP A 251 -2.03 -10.12 20.96
C ASP A 251 -1.31 -11.10 21.89
N LYS A 252 -2.07 -11.87 22.69
CA LYS A 252 -1.52 -12.99 23.49
C LYS A 252 -0.70 -13.95 22.63
N GLY A 253 -0.89 -13.93 21.30
CA GLY A 253 -0.25 -14.68 20.21
C GLY A 253 1.12 -14.22 19.70
N GLY A 254 1.63 -13.03 20.06
CA GLY A 254 2.85 -12.46 19.44
C GLY A 254 2.62 -11.74 18.10
N LEU A 255 1.36 -11.66 17.63
CA LEU A 255 0.97 -10.82 16.50
C LEU A 255 0.82 -9.37 16.92
N LEU A 256 1.34 -8.44 16.11
CA LEU A 256 1.16 -7.02 16.33
C LEU A 256 -0.31 -6.63 16.03
N VAL A 257 -1.01 -6.08 17.02
CA VAL A 257 -2.37 -5.56 16.90
C VAL A 257 -2.33 -4.05 17.12
N ARG A 258 -2.47 -3.30 16.03
CA ARG A 258 -2.55 -1.84 16.06
C ARG A 258 -3.97 -1.41 15.74
N ARG A 259 -4.67 -0.86 16.73
CA ARG A 259 -5.98 -0.23 16.55
C ARG A 259 -5.80 1.27 16.69
N ARG A 260 -6.36 2.04 15.76
CA ARG A 260 -6.27 3.50 15.81
C ARG A 260 -7.19 4.05 16.89
N LYS A 261 -6.70 5.01 17.69
CA LYS A 261 -7.48 5.79 18.66
C LYS A 261 -8.18 6.95 17.96
N GLY A 262 -9.49 7.06 18.16
CA GLY A 262 -10.27 8.25 17.85
C GLY A 262 -10.16 8.80 16.42
N ARG A 263 -10.23 10.12 16.30
CA ARG A 263 -10.17 10.89 15.03
C ARG A 263 -8.73 10.97 14.51
N ILE A 264 -8.58 11.30 13.23
CA ILE A 264 -7.25 11.61 12.66
C ILE A 264 -6.70 12.84 13.36
N ARG A 265 -5.54 12.72 14.01
CA ARG A 265 -4.75 13.82 14.54
C ARG A 265 -3.55 14.08 13.64
N MET A 266 -3.00 15.30 13.70
CA MET A 266 -1.74 15.61 13.03
C MET A 266 -0.60 14.76 13.61
N ALA A 267 0.29 14.28 12.75
CA ALA A 267 1.56 13.70 13.18
C ALA A 267 2.57 14.85 13.34
N ALA A 268 2.51 15.52 14.48
CA ALA A 268 3.16 16.81 14.70
C ALA A 268 4.69 16.70 14.59
N GLU A 269 5.29 15.66 15.16
CA GLU A 269 6.73 15.42 15.18
C GLU A 269 7.29 15.25 13.76
N GLY A 270 6.65 14.39 12.97
CA GLY A 270 7.04 14.17 11.56
C GLY A 270 6.76 15.38 10.68
N THR A 271 5.69 16.13 10.97
CA THR A 271 5.32 17.33 10.21
C THR A 271 6.26 18.50 10.51
N GLN A 272 6.69 18.65 11.77
CA GLN A 272 7.70 19.61 12.18
C GLN A 272 9.03 19.33 11.46
N GLN A 273 9.47 18.06 11.43
CA GLN A 273 10.70 17.70 10.72
C GLN A 273 10.64 18.05 9.22
N LEU A 274 9.50 17.77 8.57
CA LEU A 274 9.30 18.14 7.17
C LEU A 274 9.29 19.66 6.97
N PHE A 275 8.62 20.39 7.85
CA PHE A 275 8.58 21.85 7.83
C PHE A 275 9.99 22.44 7.96
N ASP A 276 10.82 21.96 8.88
CA ASP A 276 12.18 22.47 9.08
C ASP A 276 13.05 22.30 7.83
N VAL A 277 12.95 21.14 7.17
CA VAL A 277 13.64 20.89 5.89
C VAL A 277 13.11 21.83 4.81
N CYS A 278 11.80 21.97 4.65
CA CYS A 278 11.22 22.88 3.66
C CYS A 278 11.60 24.34 3.94
N LYS A 279 11.63 24.78 5.19
CA LYS A 279 12.04 26.13 5.60
C LYS A 279 13.48 26.42 5.19
N HIS A 280 14.37 25.45 5.39
CA HIS A 280 15.77 25.57 4.97
C HIS A 280 15.91 25.68 3.44
N LEU A 281 15.16 24.87 2.68
CA LEU A 281 15.21 24.84 1.22
C LEU A 281 14.60 26.08 0.55
N VAL A 282 13.54 26.63 1.16
CA VAL A 282 12.84 27.80 0.64
C VAL A 282 13.55 29.10 1.01
N GLY A 283 14.14 29.18 2.20
CA GLY A 283 14.77 30.39 2.72
C GLY A 283 13.76 31.55 2.80
N GLU A 284 14.16 32.73 2.33
CA GLU A 284 13.33 33.94 2.33
C GLU A 284 12.44 34.08 1.08
N ASN A 285 12.49 33.12 0.14
CA ASN A 285 11.79 33.23 -1.14
C ASN A 285 10.26 33.09 -1.00
N VAL A 286 9.77 32.35 0.00
CA VAL A 286 8.34 32.16 0.27
C VAL A 286 8.09 32.19 1.78
N ASP A 287 7.09 32.97 2.18
CA ASP A 287 6.63 32.96 3.57
C ASP A 287 5.74 31.73 3.86
N ILE A 288 6.33 30.77 4.59
CA ILE A 288 5.65 29.57 5.07
C ILE A 288 5.27 29.65 6.56
N THR A 289 5.27 30.84 7.16
CA THR A 289 4.93 31.03 8.59
C THR A 289 3.51 30.55 8.92
N SER A 290 2.59 30.65 7.95
CA SER A 290 1.23 30.10 8.08
C SER A 290 1.21 28.59 8.40
N TRP A 291 2.18 27.83 7.85
CA TRP A 291 2.31 26.40 8.13
C TRP A 291 2.88 26.17 9.53
N GLN A 292 3.85 26.99 9.96
CA GLN A 292 4.40 26.92 11.32
C GLN A 292 3.31 27.15 12.39
N ASN A 293 2.48 28.18 12.20
CA ASN A 293 1.39 28.49 13.12
C ASN A 293 0.38 27.34 13.21
N LYS A 294 0.02 26.74 12.05
CA LYS A 294 -0.86 25.57 12.00
C LYS A 294 -0.33 24.39 12.82
N ILE A 295 0.97 24.12 12.76
CA ILE A 295 1.60 23.05 13.56
C ILE A 295 1.51 23.37 15.05
N GLN A 296 1.85 24.61 15.43
CA GLN A 296 1.84 25.04 16.83
C GLN A 296 0.42 25.00 17.45
N GLU A 297 -0.60 25.43 16.70
CA GLU A 297 -2.00 25.36 17.12
C GLU A 297 -2.42 23.92 17.42
N GLU A 298 -2.05 22.97 16.57
CA GLU A 298 -2.40 21.55 16.73
C GLU A 298 -1.64 20.87 17.88
N ILE A 299 -0.41 21.30 18.17
CA ILE A 299 0.36 20.83 19.35
C ILE A 299 -0.27 21.37 20.65
N THR A 300 -0.75 22.62 20.63
CA THR A 300 -1.23 23.32 21.84
C THR A 300 -2.68 22.99 22.19
N GLN A 301 -3.48 22.50 21.23
CA GLN A 301 -4.88 22.16 21.49
C GLN A 301 -5.00 20.95 22.43
N GLU A 302 -5.41 21.20 23.68
CA GLU A 302 -5.96 20.19 24.58
C GLU A 302 -7.34 19.75 24.06
N TYR A 303 -7.39 18.58 23.44
CA TYR A 303 -8.62 18.09 22.82
C TYR A 303 -9.51 17.33 23.82
N ASP A 304 -10.66 17.93 24.12
CA ASP A 304 -11.82 17.26 24.70
C ASP A 304 -12.38 16.22 23.69
N GLU A 305 -12.40 14.94 24.08
CA GLU A 305 -12.83 13.81 23.22
C GLU A 305 -14.31 13.93 22.78
N THR A 306 -15.09 14.85 23.36
CA THR A 306 -16.53 14.99 23.17
C THR A 306 -16.97 16.04 22.12
N GLN A 307 -16.09 16.94 21.66
CA GLN A 307 -16.52 18.03 20.77
C GLN A 307 -16.56 17.64 19.28
N LYS A 308 -17.77 17.68 18.71
CA LYS A 308 -18.00 17.66 17.25
C LYS A 308 -17.59 19.01 16.66
N VAL A 309 -16.33 19.15 16.22
CA VAL A 309 -15.93 20.30 15.39
C VAL A 309 -16.77 20.31 14.10
N SER A 310 -17.50 21.40 13.89
CA SER A 310 -18.23 21.70 12.65
C SER A 310 -17.25 21.76 11.48
N ILE A 311 -17.61 21.12 10.37
CA ILE A 311 -16.87 21.16 9.11
C ILE A 311 -16.99 22.57 8.53
N GLY A 312 -16.14 23.48 9.00
CA GLY A 312 -16.10 24.87 8.58
C GLY A 312 -14.78 25.15 7.88
N GLU A 313 -14.59 24.60 6.68
CA GLU A 313 -13.69 25.15 5.68
C GLU A 313 -13.88 24.38 4.37
N THR A 314 -14.45 25.07 3.39
CA THR A 314 -14.57 24.59 2.02
C THR A 314 -13.17 24.46 1.43
N ILE A 315 -12.58 23.26 1.53
CA ILE A 315 -11.36 22.93 0.79
C ILE A 315 -11.71 23.02 -0.69
N GLN A 316 -11.23 24.06 -1.36
CA GLN A 316 -11.38 24.18 -2.81
C GLN A 316 -10.46 23.14 -3.46
N LEU A 317 -11.03 22.00 -3.84
CA LEU A 317 -10.43 21.10 -4.82
C LEU A 317 -10.48 21.83 -6.17
N SER A 318 -9.46 22.62 -6.48
CA SER A 318 -9.38 23.32 -7.76
C SER A 318 -9.16 22.31 -8.89
N LYS A 319 -9.82 22.55 -10.05
CA LYS A 319 -9.52 21.81 -11.27
C LYS A 319 -8.08 22.14 -11.68
N VAL A 320 -7.37 21.14 -12.19
CA VAL A 320 -5.98 21.26 -12.66
C VAL A 320 -5.90 22.42 -13.67
N ASP A 321 -5.17 23.48 -13.32
CA ASP A 321 -4.78 24.51 -14.27
C ASP A 321 -3.64 23.94 -15.13
N THR A 322 -3.88 23.88 -16.44
CA THR A 322 -2.93 23.38 -17.44
C THR A 322 -2.44 24.49 -18.36
N SER A 323 -2.62 25.76 -17.95
CA SER A 323 -2.18 26.91 -18.73
C SER A 323 -0.66 27.16 -18.60
N TYR A 324 -0.14 27.97 -19.52
CA TYR A 324 1.28 28.30 -19.66
C TYR A 324 1.83 28.92 -18.38
N VAL A 325 2.79 28.25 -17.74
CA VAL A 325 3.67 28.86 -16.75
C VAL A 325 5.09 28.47 -17.15
N GLU A 326 5.94 29.45 -17.44
CA GLU A 326 7.38 29.23 -17.41
C GLU A 326 7.72 28.56 -16.08
N GLN A 327 8.66 27.60 -16.05
CA GLN A 327 9.06 26.97 -14.80
C GLN A 327 9.77 27.99 -13.91
N GLN A 328 9.00 28.81 -13.22
CA GLN A 328 9.45 29.72 -12.19
C GLN A 328 9.31 28.99 -10.87
N LYS A 329 10.43 28.89 -10.14
CA LYS A 329 10.42 28.36 -8.77
C LYS A 329 9.51 29.27 -7.93
N PHE A 330 8.59 28.67 -7.18
CA PHE A 330 7.63 29.37 -6.32
C PHE A 330 6.65 30.28 -7.07
N ASN A 331 5.98 29.74 -8.11
CA ASN A 331 4.97 30.48 -8.84
C ASN A 331 3.90 31.07 -7.91
N ASP A 332 3.58 32.35 -8.10
CA ASP A 332 2.67 33.15 -7.27
C ASP A 332 3.06 33.24 -5.79
N GLY A 333 4.34 33.03 -5.44
CA GLY A 333 4.81 33.00 -4.06
C GLY A 333 4.27 31.80 -3.27
N ILE A 334 3.90 30.71 -3.97
CA ILE A 334 3.34 29.50 -3.36
C ILE A 334 4.34 28.35 -3.51
N LEU A 335 4.69 27.72 -2.38
CA LEU A 335 5.51 26.51 -2.36
C LEU A 335 4.70 25.29 -2.83
N THR A 336 5.21 24.58 -3.83
CA THR A 336 4.62 23.34 -4.36
C THR A 336 5.43 22.12 -4.01
N ILE A 337 4.83 21.20 -3.26
CA ILE A 337 5.47 19.93 -2.86
C ILE A 337 4.81 18.76 -3.59
N GLY A 338 5.56 18.09 -4.45
CA GLY A 338 5.11 16.94 -5.23
C GLY A 338 5.32 15.62 -4.49
N CYS A 339 4.26 14.94 -4.08
CA CYS A 339 4.35 13.64 -3.40
C CYS A 339 4.45 12.50 -4.42
N ILE A 340 5.56 11.76 -4.43
CA ILE A 340 5.82 10.62 -5.34
C ILE A 340 6.14 9.38 -4.51
N GLY A 341 5.85 8.19 -5.05
CA GLY A 341 6.22 6.91 -4.42
C GLY A 341 5.35 5.75 -4.89
N GLN A 342 5.73 4.53 -4.55
CA GLN A 342 5.01 3.32 -4.95
C GLN A 342 3.58 3.27 -4.38
N PRO A 343 2.69 2.42 -4.92
CA PRO A 343 1.40 2.16 -4.28
C PRO A 343 1.57 1.72 -2.81
N ASN A 344 0.59 2.04 -1.95
CA ASN A 344 0.53 1.59 -0.55
C ASN A 344 1.68 1.99 0.40
N VAL A 345 2.68 2.77 -0.04
CA VAL A 345 3.71 3.36 0.84
C VAL A 345 3.15 4.38 1.84
N GLY A 346 1.92 4.85 1.63
CA GLY A 346 1.21 5.73 2.55
C GLY A 346 1.17 7.20 2.15
N LYS A 347 1.39 7.56 0.88
CA LYS A 347 1.34 8.96 0.38
C LYS A 347 0.10 9.73 0.83
N SER A 348 -1.08 9.26 0.44
CA SER A 348 -2.35 9.92 0.79
C SER A 348 -2.63 9.86 2.31
N SER A 349 -2.12 8.85 3.03
CA SER A 349 -2.21 8.80 4.51
C SER A 349 -1.31 9.84 5.17
N LEU A 350 -0.10 10.04 4.66
CA LEU A 350 0.84 11.08 5.09
C LEU A 350 0.25 12.47 4.84
N MET A 351 -0.38 12.70 3.69
CA MET A 351 -1.08 13.97 3.42
C MET A 351 -2.21 14.23 4.43
N ASN A 352 -3.05 13.23 4.71
CA ASN A 352 -4.09 13.36 5.73
C ASN A 352 -3.51 13.63 7.14
N ALA A 353 -2.35 13.05 7.45
CA ALA A 353 -1.66 13.26 8.72
C ALA A 353 -1.05 14.67 8.81
N ILE A 354 -0.43 15.18 7.75
CA ILE A 354 0.07 16.56 7.69
C ILE A 354 -1.08 17.58 7.74
N MET A 355 -2.24 17.26 7.18
CA MET A 355 -3.41 18.14 7.22
C MET A 355 -4.10 18.16 8.58
N GLY A 356 -3.87 17.16 9.44
CA GLY A 356 -4.66 16.93 10.66
C GLY A 356 -6.09 16.44 10.42
N LYS A 357 -6.52 16.28 9.16
CA LYS A 357 -7.87 15.88 8.77
C LYS A 357 -7.89 15.02 7.52
N LYS A 358 -8.96 14.25 7.33
CA LYS A 358 -9.15 13.41 6.15
C LYS A 358 -9.55 14.26 4.94
N VAL A 359 -8.58 14.60 4.09
CA VAL A 359 -8.77 15.35 2.83
C VAL A 359 -8.78 14.44 1.61
N VAL A 360 -8.01 13.35 1.64
CA VAL A 360 -7.91 12.38 0.55
C VAL A 360 -8.40 11.01 0.98
N SER A 361 -9.07 10.33 0.06
CA SER A 361 -9.48 8.95 0.26
C SER A 361 -8.27 8.02 0.25
N VAL A 362 -8.26 7.04 1.16
CA VAL A 362 -7.18 6.05 1.31
C VAL A 362 -7.74 4.64 1.17
N SER A 363 -6.95 3.73 0.63
CA SER A 363 -7.28 2.32 0.48
C SER A 363 -6.01 1.47 0.56
N LYS A 364 -6.16 0.21 0.97
CA LYS A 364 -5.08 -0.80 0.96
C LYS A 364 -4.86 -1.42 -0.42
N THR A 365 -5.78 -1.19 -1.36
CA THR A 365 -5.66 -1.72 -2.72
C THR A 365 -4.81 -0.76 -3.56
N PRO A 366 -3.74 -1.24 -4.23
CA PRO A 366 -2.93 -0.38 -5.10
C PRO A 366 -3.77 0.15 -6.28
N GLY A 367 -3.41 1.32 -6.80
CA GLY A 367 -4.17 1.98 -7.88
C GLY A 367 -5.45 2.69 -7.43
N HIS A 368 -5.57 3.01 -6.12
CA HIS A 368 -6.70 3.76 -5.56
C HIS A 368 -6.67 5.24 -5.96
N THR A 369 -5.54 5.91 -5.75
CA THR A 369 -5.29 7.28 -6.26
C THR A 369 -5.02 7.18 -7.75
N LYS A 370 -5.97 7.66 -8.57
CA LYS A 370 -5.91 7.57 -10.04
C LYS A 370 -5.57 8.87 -10.74
N HIS A 371 -5.78 10.00 -10.07
CA HIS A 371 -5.63 11.31 -10.67
C HIS A 371 -4.70 12.15 -9.82
N PHE A 372 -3.86 12.94 -10.51
CA PHE A 372 -3.14 14.04 -9.90
C PHE A 372 -4.13 15.03 -9.26
N GLN A 373 -3.87 15.43 -8.03
CA GLN A 373 -4.70 16.36 -7.28
C GLN A 373 -3.81 17.36 -6.54
N THR A 374 -4.23 18.62 -6.51
CA THR A 374 -3.57 19.68 -5.74
C THR A 374 -4.40 20.01 -4.51
N ILE A 375 -3.76 20.05 -3.35
CA ILE A 375 -4.39 20.31 -2.06
C ILE A 375 -3.60 21.41 -1.37
N PHE A 376 -4.28 22.50 -1.01
CA PHE A 376 -3.67 23.56 -0.21
C PHE A 376 -3.57 23.11 1.24
N LEU A 377 -2.34 23.10 1.76
CA LEU A 377 -2.05 22.89 3.17
C LEU A 377 -2.26 24.19 3.95
N THR A 378 -1.76 25.28 3.39
CA THR A 378 -1.99 26.67 3.77
C THR A 378 -2.13 27.51 2.50
N PRO A 379 -2.51 28.81 2.58
CA PRO A 379 -2.57 29.66 1.40
C PRO A 379 -1.24 29.75 0.62
N THR A 380 -0.09 29.58 1.28
CA THR A 380 1.25 29.67 0.69
C THR A 380 1.93 28.32 0.45
N VAL A 381 1.30 27.20 0.82
CA VAL A 381 1.87 25.85 0.64
C VAL A 381 0.84 24.90 0.03
N LYS A 382 1.18 24.33 -1.13
CA LYS A 382 0.37 23.35 -1.86
C LYS A 382 1.07 21.98 -1.93
N LEU A 383 0.31 20.93 -1.64
CA LEU A 383 0.72 19.53 -1.77
C LEU A 383 0.06 18.91 -3.01
N CYS A 384 0.84 18.17 -3.80
CA CYS A 384 0.32 17.46 -4.95
C CYS A 384 0.31 15.94 -4.69
N ASP A 385 -0.87 15.31 -4.73
CA ASP A 385 -1.02 13.85 -4.65
C ASP A 385 -0.91 13.26 -6.06
N CYS A 386 -0.08 12.23 -6.24
CA CYS A 386 0.07 11.53 -7.51
C CYS A 386 -0.31 10.04 -7.36
N PRO A 387 -0.76 9.39 -8.46
CA PRO A 387 -0.91 7.95 -8.48
C PRO A 387 0.37 7.24 -8.06
N GLY A 388 0.22 6.10 -7.38
CA GLY A 388 1.38 5.27 -7.07
C GLY A 388 1.99 4.68 -8.33
N LEU A 389 3.30 4.82 -8.49
CA LEU A 389 4.03 4.39 -9.67
C LEU A 389 5.06 3.34 -9.28
N ILE A 390 5.17 2.27 -10.06
CA ILE A 390 6.17 1.23 -9.85
C ILE A 390 7.17 1.34 -10.99
N PHE A 391 8.42 1.59 -10.61
CA PHE A 391 9.54 1.77 -11.53
C PHE A 391 10.07 0.40 -12.00
N PRO A 392 10.60 0.30 -13.22
CA PRO A 392 11.31 -0.89 -13.66
C PRO A 392 12.48 -1.20 -12.73
N SER A 393 12.60 -2.46 -12.34
CA SER A 393 13.66 -2.98 -11.47
C SER A 393 13.72 -4.50 -11.58
N LYS A 394 14.74 -5.12 -10.98
CA LYS A 394 14.86 -6.57 -10.79
C LYS A 394 14.33 -7.06 -9.43
N VAL A 395 13.54 -6.24 -8.74
CA VAL A 395 12.94 -6.63 -7.45
C VAL A 395 12.07 -7.90 -7.61
N PRO A 396 12.28 -8.95 -6.80
CA PRO A 396 11.47 -10.16 -6.85
C PRO A 396 9.97 -9.86 -6.70
N LYS A 397 9.15 -10.50 -7.52
CA LYS A 397 7.68 -10.32 -7.53
C LYS A 397 7.03 -10.62 -6.17
N GLN A 398 7.59 -11.56 -5.41
CA GLN A 398 7.16 -11.90 -4.05
C GLN A 398 7.29 -10.69 -3.12
N LEU A 399 8.41 -9.97 -3.19
CA LEU A 399 8.62 -8.74 -2.43
C LEU A 399 7.64 -7.65 -2.86
N GLN A 400 7.36 -7.50 -4.16
CA GLN A 400 6.36 -6.51 -4.62
C GLN A 400 4.94 -6.78 -4.10
N VAL A 401 4.58 -8.05 -3.88
CA VAL A 401 3.33 -8.43 -3.21
C VAL A 401 3.36 -8.01 -1.74
N LEU A 402 4.46 -8.29 -1.02
CA LEU A 402 4.63 -7.92 0.40
C LEU A 402 4.68 -6.39 0.62
N MET A 403 5.29 -5.66 -0.31
CA MET A 403 5.33 -4.21 -0.38
C MET A 403 3.95 -3.59 -0.65
N GLY A 404 3.00 -4.38 -1.14
CA GLY A 404 1.66 -3.92 -1.52
C GLY A 404 1.59 -3.24 -2.88
N SER A 405 2.63 -3.35 -3.69
CA SER A 405 2.68 -2.78 -5.05
C SER A 405 1.78 -3.55 -6.02
N TYR A 406 1.59 -4.86 -5.80
CA TYR A 406 0.66 -5.70 -6.54
C TYR A 406 -0.61 -6.03 -5.72
N PRO A 407 -1.83 -5.96 -6.32
CA PRO A 407 -3.07 -6.23 -5.60
C PRO A 407 -3.23 -7.71 -5.23
N ILE A 408 -3.13 -8.03 -3.94
CA ILE A 408 -3.28 -9.39 -3.38
C ILE A 408 -4.55 -10.09 -3.90
N ALA A 409 -5.67 -9.37 -4.04
CA ALA A 409 -6.93 -9.94 -4.50
C ALA A 409 -6.90 -10.47 -5.96
N GLN A 410 -5.93 -10.04 -6.77
CA GLN A 410 -5.75 -10.45 -8.17
C GLN A 410 -4.47 -11.28 -8.36
N LEU A 411 -3.85 -11.72 -7.26
CA LEU A 411 -2.69 -12.60 -7.29
C LEU A 411 -3.16 -14.02 -7.61
N ARG A 412 -2.64 -14.61 -8.68
CA ARG A 412 -3.06 -15.95 -9.13
C ARG A 412 -2.51 -17.08 -8.26
N GLU A 413 -1.30 -16.87 -7.75
CA GLU A 413 -0.52 -17.86 -7.00
C GLU A 413 0.10 -17.15 -5.79
N PRO A 414 -0.50 -17.28 -4.58
CA PRO A 414 -0.01 -16.60 -3.38
C PRO A 414 1.01 -17.42 -2.58
N PHE A 415 1.12 -18.73 -2.80
CA PHE A 415 1.87 -19.64 -1.95
C PHE A 415 3.37 -19.43 -2.07
N THR A 416 3.91 -19.05 -3.24
CA THR A 416 5.33 -18.70 -3.36
C THR A 416 5.69 -17.48 -2.51
N THR A 417 4.77 -16.53 -2.34
CA THR A 417 5.00 -15.37 -1.46
C THR A 417 4.91 -15.76 0.00
N ILE A 418 4.03 -16.71 0.36
CA ILE A 418 4.00 -17.30 1.70
C ILE A 418 5.29 -18.06 1.99
N LYS A 419 5.80 -18.85 1.03
CA LYS A 419 7.09 -19.53 1.14
C LYS A 419 8.21 -18.52 1.44
N TYR A 420 8.31 -17.46 0.63
CA TYR A 420 9.31 -16.41 0.84
C TYR A 420 9.24 -15.80 2.25
N LEU A 421 8.02 -15.58 2.77
CA LEU A 421 7.80 -15.05 4.12
C LEU A 421 8.18 -16.07 5.21
N ALA A 422 7.80 -17.33 5.03
CA ALA A 422 7.99 -18.41 6.00
C ALA A 422 9.45 -18.89 6.11
N GLU A 423 10.24 -18.75 5.05
CA GLU A 423 11.70 -18.98 5.09
C GLU A 423 12.43 -17.91 5.91
N ARG A 424 11.81 -16.74 6.09
CA ARG A 424 12.40 -15.56 6.74
C ARG A 424 11.83 -15.27 8.11
N MET A 425 10.74 -15.94 8.47
CA MET A 425 10.01 -15.75 9.72
C MET A 425 9.40 -17.10 10.10
N ASP A 426 9.53 -17.50 11.36
CA ASP A 426 8.87 -18.70 11.88
C ASP A 426 7.36 -18.48 11.99
N LEU A 427 6.66 -18.62 10.84
CA LEU A 427 5.22 -18.45 10.75
C LEU A 427 4.45 -19.46 11.60
N PRO A 428 4.79 -20.77 11.65
CA PRO A 428 4.12 -21.71 12.54
C PRO A 428 4.09 -21.25 14.00
N LYS A 429 5.24 -20.83 14.54
CA LYS A 429 5.36 -20.33 15.92
C LYS A 429 4.61 -19.02 16.12
N LEU A 430 4.78 -18.05 15.22
CA LEU A 430 4.11 -16.74 15.28
C LEU A 430 2.58 -16.85 15.17
N LEU A 431 2.09 -17.78 14.35
CA LEU A 431 0.66 -18.00 14.13
C LEU A 431 0.07 -18.96 15.16
N ARG A 432 0.89 -19.71 15.92
CA ARG A 432 0.49 -20.79 16.82
C ARG A 432 -0.44 -21.78 16.15
N ILE A 433 0.07 -22.39 15.09
CA ILE A 433 -0.62 -23.40 14.31
C ILE A 433 0.16 -24.70 14.42
N ASP A 434 -0.58 -25.80 14.55
CA ASP A 434 0.00 -27.14 14.51
C ASP A 434 0.08 -27.60 13.05
N HIS A 435 1.03 -28.49 12.77
CA HIS A 435 1.15 -29.08 11.43
C HIS A 435 -0.15 -29.83 11.08
N PRO A 436 -0.75 -29.61 9.89
CA PRO A 436 -2.03 -30.22 9.53
C PRO A 436 -1.97 -31.76 9.57
N GLU A 437 -0.83 -32.33 9.21
CA GLU A 437 -0.57 -33.78 9.15
C GLU A 437 0.33 -34.31 10.28
N ASN A 438 0.67 -33.47 11.28
CA ASN A 438 1.62 -33.80 12.35
C ASN A 438 3.01 -34.26 11.84
N ASP A 439 3.54 -33.57 10.83
CA ASP A 439 4.91 -33.75 10.32
C ASP A 439 5.82 -32.68 10.93
N ASP A 440 7.13 -32.93 10.93
CA ASP A 440 8.16 -32.00 11.36
C ASP A 440 8.51 -31.01 10.24
N GLN A 441 8.37 -31.42 8.97
CA GLN A 441 8.69 -30.56 7.82
C GLN A 441 7.50 -29.71 7.39
N TRP A 442 7.68 -28.40 7.40
CA TRP A 442 6.68 -27.45 6.91
C TRP A 442 6.92 -27.10 5.45
N SER A 443 5.87 -27.02 4.63
CA SER A 443 5.82 -26.30 3.37
C SER A 443 4.96 -25.03 3.48
N ALA A 444 4.98 -24.18 2.45
CA ALA A 444 4.07 -23.03 2.42
C ALA A 444 2.59 -23.44 2.34
N MET A 445 2.30 -24.63 1.80
CA MET A 445 0.95 -25.19 1.79
C MET A 445 0.52 -25.58 3.20
N ASP A 446 1.41 -26.21 3.99
CA ASP A 446 1.11 -26.64 5.36
C ASP A 446 0.85 -25.45 6.28
N VAL A 447 1.63 -24.37 6.14
CA VAL A 447 1.36 -23.10 6.83
C VAL A 447 -0.03 -22.56 6.48
N CYS A 448 -0.41 -22.60 5.21
CA CYS A 448 -1.73 -22.13 4.77
C CYS A 448 -2.85 -23.03 5.29
N ASP A 449 -2.66 -24.35 5.30
CA ASP A 449 -3.65 -25.32 5.76
C ASP A 449 -3.81 -25.29 7.28
N GLY A 450 -2.71 -25.20 8.04
CA GLY A 450 -2.73 -24.96 9.47
C GLY A 450 -3.47 -23.68 9.83
N TRP A 451 -3.22 -22.59 9.09
CA TRP A 451 -3.96 -21.33 9.26
C TRP A 451 -5.44 -21.45 8.87
N ALA A 452 -5.75 -22.17 7.79
CA ALA A 452 -7.12 -22.44 7.37
C ALA A 452 -7.89 -23.22 8.44
N LYS A 453 -7.28 -24.27 9.00
CA LYS A 453 -7.83 -25.10 10.09
C LYS A 453 -8.11 -24.25 11.31
N LYS A 454 -7.14 -23.45 11.77
CA LYS A 454 -7.29 -22.55 12.92
C LYS A 454 -8.40 -21.50 12.73
N ARG A 455 -8.59 -21.01 11.51
CA ARG A 455 -9.62 -19.99 11.18
C ARG A 455 -10.96 -20.58 10.74
N GLY A 456 -11.09 -21.90 10.63
CA GLY A 456 -12.29 -22.55 10.10
C GLY A 456 -12.56 -22.22 8.63
N TYR A 457 -11.52 -21.96 7.83
CA TYR A 457 -11.66 -21.68 6.40
C TYR A 457 -11.85 -22.97 5.61
N ILE A 458 -13.08 -23.21 5.17
CA ILE A 458 -13.48 -24.42 4.45
C ILE A 458 -14.14 -24.05 3.12
N THR A 459 -13.84 -24.83 2.08
CA THR A 459 -14.44 -24.70 0.76
C THR A 459 -15.88 -25.21 0.74
N ALA A 460 -16.80 -24.40 0.20
CA ALA A 460 -18.24 -24.69 0.25
C ALA A 460 -18.66 -25.99 -0.45
N LYS A 461 -17.92 -26.45 -1.46
CA LYS A 461 -18.30 -27.64 -2.26
C LYS A 461 -17.71 -28.94 -1.75
N ALA A 462 -16.45 -28.93 -1.32
CA ALA A 462 -15.69 -30.14 -1.05
C ALA A 462 -15.40 -30.34 0.45
N ALA A 463 -15.81 -29.40 1.30
CA ALA A 463 -15.51 -29.38 2.73
C ALA A 463 -14.00 -29.51 3.05
N ARG A 464 -13.13 -29.14 2.10
CA ARG A 464 -11.66 -29.12 2.27
C ARG A 464 -11.21 -27.76 2.81
N LEU A 465 -10.07 -27.74 3.48
CA LEU A 465 -9.41 -26.51 3.91
C LEU A 465 -9.19 -25.56 2.72
N ASP A 466 -9.50 -24.29 2.91
CA ASP A 466 -9.34 -23.25 1.89
C ASP A 466 -7.98 -22.56 2.06
N SER A 467 -6.93 -23.23 1.59
CA SER A 467 -5.54 -22.75 1.64
C SER A 467 -5.35 -21.43 0.90
N TYR A 468 -6.11 -21.20 -0.17
CA TYR A 468 -6.02 -19.96 -0.95
C TYR A 468 -6.57 -18.76 -0.18
N ARG A 469 -7.72 -18.93 0.50
CA ARG A 469 -8.27 -17.90 1.40
C ARG A 469 -7.35 -17.67 2.59
N ALA A 470 -6.74 -18.72 3.14
CA ALA A 470 -5.74 -18.61 4.19
C ALA A 470 -4.51 -17.82 3.73
N ALA A 471 -3.91 -18.16 2.58
CA ALA A 471 -2.79 -17.42 2.00
C ALA A 471 -3.12 -15.94 1.79
N ASN A 472 -4.30 -15.62 1.24
CA ASN A 472 -4.76 -14.23 1.09
C ASN A 472 -4.88 -13.51 2.43
N SER A 473 -5.33 -14.20 3.49
CA SER A 473 -5.44 -13.66 4.85
C SER A 473 -4.05 -13.36 5.43
N LEU A 474 -3.11 -14.30 5.31
CA LEU A 474 -1.71 -14.15 5.75
C LEU A 474 -1.01 -12.97 5.04
N LEU A 475 -1.11 -12.88 3.70
CA LEU A 475 -0.51 -11.77 2.94
C LEU A 475 -1.09 -10.41 3.33
N ARG A 476 -2.39 -10.34 3.64
CA ARG A 476 -3.02 -9.11 4.15
C ARG A 476 -2.52 -8.75 5.55
N MET A 477 -2.28 -9.74 6.41
CA MET A 477 -1.66 -9.50 7.72
C MET A 477 -0.22 -9.00 7.59
N ALA A 478 0.55 -9.50 6.61
CA ALA A 478 1.89 -8.98 6.31
C ALA A 478 1.85 -7.53 5.80
N LEU A 479 0.95 -7.23 4.85
CA LEU A 479 0.77 -5.87 4.34
C LEU A 479 0.36 -4.89 5.44
N ASP A 480 -0.50 -5.33 6.37
CA ASP A 480 -0.98 -4.56 7.52
C ASP A 480 0.09 -4.38 8.62
N GLY A 481 1.25 -5.05 8.51
CA GLY A 481 2.31 -4.98 9.50
C GLY A 481 2.09 -5.86 10.74
N LYS A 482 1.12 -6.78 10.72
CA LYS A 482 0.92 -7.77 11.80
C LYS A 482 1.96 -8.87 11.74
N LEU A 483 2.33 -9.27 10.52
CA LEU A 483 3.49 -10.10 10.22
C LEU A 483 4.54 -9.17 9.60
N CYS A 484 5.43 -8.63 10.42
CA CYS A 484 6.36 -7.59 9.98
C CYS A 484 7.69 -8.21 9.52
N LEU A 485 7.91 -8.24 8.20
CA LEU A 485 9.22 -8.48 7.61
C LEU A 485 9.89 -7.13 7.33
N CYS A 486 11.07 -6.90 7.90
CA CYS A 486 11.90 -5.74 7.62
C CYS A 486 13.22 -6.18 6.99
N LEU A 487 13.57 -5.55 5.86
CA LEU A 487 14.90 -5.71 5.27
C LEU A 487 15.89 -4.75 5.92
N ARG A 488 17.18 -5.03 5.77
CA ARG A 488 18.28 -4.32 6.43
C ARG A 488 19.25 -3.73 5.42
N PRO A 489 19.91 -2.61 5.74
CA PRO A 489 21.00 -2.12 4.90
C PRO A 489 22.21 -3.07 4.99
N PRO A 490 23.17 -2.96 4.06
CA PRO A 490 24.39 -3.77 4.09
C PRO A 490 25.18 -3.56 5.40
N TYR A 491 25.76 -4.64 5.93
CA TYR A 491 26.58 -4.65 7.15
C TYR A 491 25.82 -4.27 8.43
N TYR A 492 24.49 -4.38 8.44
CA TYR A 492 23.68 -4.05 9.61
C TYR A 492 23.95 -4.99 10.78
N HIS A 493 24.04 -6.31 10.53
CA HIS A 493 24.25 -7.30 11.60
C HIS A 493 25.61 -7.13 12.26
N GLU A 494 26.66 -6.91 11.46
CA GLU A 494 28.02 -6.66 11.97
C GLU A 494 28.09 -5.40 12.85
N LYS A 495 27.32 -4.36 12.50
CA LYS A 495 27.28 -3.08 13.20
C LYS A 495 26.10 -2.96 14.18
N ARG A 496 25.48 -4.05 14.61
CA ARG A 496 24.27 -4.02 15.45
C ARG A 496 24.45 -3.20 16.73
N SER A 497 25.55 -3.39 17.45
CA SER A 497 25.85 -2.65 18.69
C SER A 497 26.07 -1.15 18.45
N PHE A 498 26.59 -0.78 17.28
CA PHE A 498 26.73 0.63 16.89
C PHE A 498 25.36 1.25 16.64
N TRP A 499 24.49 0.57 15.89
CA TRP A 499 23.15 1.08 15.58
C TRP A 499 22.26 1.20 16.81
N ASN A 500 22.36 0.28 17.76
CA ASN A 500 21.60 0.34 19.01
C ASN A 500 21.91 1.59 19.84
N ASN A 501 23.14 2.11 19.73
CA ASN A 501 23.61 3.28 20.49
C ASN A 501 23.71 4.56 19.63
N HIS A 502 23.19 4.54 18.40
CA HIS A 502 23.30 5.68 17.49
C HIS A 502 22.40 6.84 17.96
N PRO A 503 22.84 8.12 17.92
CA PRO A 503 22.06 9.25 18.44
C PRO A 503 20.70 9.45 17.75
N ASP A 504 20.58 9.05 16.48
CA ASP A 504 19.27 9.09 15.79
C ASP A 504 18.23 8.13 16.38
N VAL A 505 18.61 7.13 17.18
CA VAL A 505 17.66 6.20 17.82
C VAL A 505 16.70 6.96 18.73
N GLU A 506 17.20 7.89 19.55
CA GLU A 506 16.37 8.72 20.43
C GLU A 506 15.41 9.58 19.62
N LYS A 507 15.88 10.16 18.51
CA LYS A 507 15.05 10.94 17.59
C LYS A 507 13.96 10.07 16.95
N VAL A 508 14.27 8.85 16.55
CA VAL A 508 13.28 7.91 16.00
C VAL A 508 12.24 7.54 17.05
N ARG A 509 12.66 7.21 18.27
CA ARG A 509 11.77 6.90 19.40
C ARG A 509 10.83 8.05 19.71
N TRP A 510 11.34 9.28 19.69
CA TRP A 510 10.54 10.50 19.86
C TRP A 510 9.45 10.61 18.79
N ILE A 511 9.77 10.39 17.50
CA ILE A 511 8.78 10.44 16.41
C ILE A 511 7.78 9.27 16.50
N GLN A 512 8.23 8.09 16.94
CA GLN A 512 7.35 6.94 17.15
C GLN A 512 6.39 7.15 18.34
N ALA A 513 6.75 8.02 19.29
CA ALA A 513 6.00 8.30 20.51
C ALA A 513 5.60 7.02 21.28
N ARG A 514 6.54 6.06 21.40
CA ARG A 514 6.37 4.81 22.15
C ARG A 514 6.89 4.97 23.59
N SER A 515 6.26 4.32 24.57
CA SER A 515 6.73 4.26 25.96
C SER A 515 7.83 3.21 26.12
N GLU A 516 8.79 3.43 27.02
CA GLU A 516 9.94 2.53 27.27
C GLU A 516 9.51 1.07 27.57
N ASP A 517 8.38 0.86 28.26
CA ASP A 517 7.82 -0.48 28.57
C ASP A 517 7.41 -1.33 27.35
N GLN A 518 7.40 -0.76 26.13
CA GLN A 518 6.96 -1.46 24.91
C GLN A 518 8.12 -2.10 24.13
N GLU A 519 9.37 -1.88 24.52
CA GLU A 519 10.55 -2.29 23.75
C GLU A 519 11.06 -3.70 24.08
N GLU A 520 10.90 -4.18 25.33
CA GLU A 520 11.42 -5.49 25.76
C GLU A 520 10.82 -6.69 25.00
N PHE A 521 9.68 -6.52 24.33
CA PHE A 521 9.01 -7.60 23.59
C PHE A 521 9.31 -7.65 22.08
N GLU A 522 9.94 -6.62 21.49
CA GLU A 522 10.27 -6.61 20.05
C GLU A 522 11.69 -7.17 19.74
N GLU A 523 12.54 -7.37 20.76
CA GLU A 523 13.84 -8.05 20.57
C GLU A 523 13.72 -9.57 20.36
N GLU A 524 12.59 -10.18 20.71
CA GLU A 524 12.31 -11.61 20.48
C GLU A 524 11.32 -11.83 19.32
N ILE A 525 11.73 -11.48 18.09
CA ILE A 525 11.41 -12.40 16.99
C ILE A 525 12.58 -13.37 16.98
N PRO A 526 12.45 -14.61 17.49
CA PRO A 526 13.51 -15.59 17.42
C PRO A 526 13.68 -15.94 15.94
N LEU A 527 14.55 -15.22 15.26
CA LEU A 527 15.27 -15.74 14.11
C LEU A 527 16.40 -16.53 14.76
N SER A 528 16.15 -17.82 14.91
CA SER A 528 16.99 -18.78 15.60
C SER A 528 18.41 -18.73 15.07
N ASP A 529 19.32 -18.16 15.86
CA ASP A 529 20.76 -18.48 15.77
C ASP A 529 21.27 -19.19 17.05
N ASP A 530 20.46 -19.36 18.10
CA ASP A 530 20.95 -19.85 19.42
C ASP A 530 20.31 -21.14 19.99
N ASP A 531 19.37 -21.81 19.32
CA ASP A 531 18.70 -23.01 19.86
C ASP A 531 19.17 -24.36 19.24
N VAL A 532 20.46 -24.48 18.88
CA VAL A 532 21.03 -25.78 18.46
C VAL A 532 21.73 -26.54 19.61
N GLU A 533 21.96 -25.92 20.77
CA GLU A 533 22.78 -26.55 21.83
C GLU A 533 22.15 -26.67 23.24
N LYS A 534 20.83 -26.48 23.41
CA LYS A 534 20.17 -26.70 24.72
C LYS A 534 18.95 -27.62 24.67
N THR A 535 19.02 -28.68 23.89
CA THR A 535 18.16 -29.86 24.03
C THR A 535 18.84 -30.93 24.88
N ALA A 536 19.23 -30.59 26.11
CA ALA A 536 19.53 -31.57 27.15
C ALA A 536 19.50 -30.91 28.53
N LYS A 537 18.67 -31.45 29.41
CA LYS A 537 18.55 -31.15 30.86
C LYS A 537 17.67 -29.93 31.20
N ILE A 538 16.36 -30.15 31.33
CA ILE A 538 15.65 -30.05 32.61
C ILE A 538 14.55 -31.12 32.60
N THR A 539 14.85 -32.26 33.18
CA THR A 539 13.88 -33.26 33.65
C THR A 539 13.67 -33.02 35.14
N THR A 540 12.42 -33.14 35.61
CA THR A 540 11.97 -33.26 37.02
C THR A 540 12.22 -31.99 37.88
N VAL A 541 11.21 -31.39 38.53
CA VAL A 541 10.60 -31.85 39.79
C VAL A 541 9.33 -31.02 40.14
N CYS A 542 8.28 -31.75 40.55
CA CYS A 542 7.15 -31.45 41.46
C CYS A 542 5.82 -30.82 41.00
N ASP A 543 4.78 -31.58 41.37
CA ASP A 543 3.33 -31.43 41.36
C ASP A 543 2.77 -30.42 42.39
N ASP A 544 1.43 -30.32 42.34
CA ASP A 544 0.44 -29.79 43.30
C ASP A 544 0.08 -28.30 43.13
N GLU A 545 -1.17 -27.87 42.95
CA GLU A 545 -2.45 -28.39 43.45
C GLU A 545 -3.62 -28.04 42.49
N ILE A 546 -4.53 -29.01 42.32
CA ILE A 546 -5.84 -28.85 41.68
C ILE A 546 -6.83 -28.31 42.71
N LYS A 547 -7.53 -27.21 42.40
CA LYS A 547 -8.86 -26.93 42.96
C LYS A 547 -9.86 -26.65 41.85
N THR A 548 -10.72 -27.63 41.69
CA THR A 548 -11.99 -27.61 40.98
C THR A 548 -12.98 -26.66 41.65
N GLU A 549 -13.70 -25.86 40.87
CA GLU A 549 -15.09 -25.55 41.19
C GLU A 549 -15.87 -25.25 39.90
N SER A 550 -17.07 -25.81 39.88
CA SER A 550 -18.01 -25.99 38.77
C SER A 550 -19.01 -24.85 38.72
N ASP A 551 -19.25 -24.27 37.53
CA ASP A 551 -20.38 -23.36 37.33
C ASP A 551 -21.47 -23.99 36.44
N THR A 552 -22.57 -24.28 37.11
CA THR A 552 -23.89 -24.67 36.60
C THR A 552 -24.66 -23.49 36.04
N GLU A 553 -25.40 -23.74 34.96
CA GLU A 553 -26.42 -22.86 34.37
C GLU A 553 -27.61 -22.60 35.31
N LYS A 554 -28.20 -21.38 35.21
CA LYS A 554 -29.64 -20.98 35.30
C LYS A 554 -29.75 -19.51 35.75
N SER A 555 -30.31 -18.56 34.99
CA SER A 555 -31.70 -18.31 34.52
C SER A 555 -32.48 -17.35 35.43
N GLU A 556 -33.11 -16.34 34.81
CA GLU A 556 -34.26 -15.52 35.28
C GLU A 556 -33.98 -14.53 36.43
N ASP A 557 -34.63 -13.38 36.60
CA ASP A 557 -35.39 -12.39 35.81
C ASP A 557 -35.78 -11.32 36.87
N ASP A 558 -35.99 -10.06 36.44
CA ASP A 558 -36.90 -9.04 37.01
C ASP A 558 -36.61 -8.48 38.46
N ASP A 559 -36.85 -7.22 38.85
CA ASP A 559 -37.46 -6.04 38.23
C ASP A 559 -37.32 -4.80 39.17
N GLU A 560 -37.83 -3.63 38.71
CA GLU A 560 -38.36 -2.44 39.46
C GLU A 560 -37.41 -1.29 39.87
N TYR A 561 -37.68 0.03 39.66
CA TYR A 561 -38.89 0.81 39.32
C TYR A 561 -38.56 2.24 38.76
N ASN A 562 -39.42 2.73 37.83
CA ASN A 562 -40.00 4.10 37.55
C ASN A 562 -39.15 5.39 37.56
N GLU A 563 -39.43 6.50 36.84
CA GLU A 563 -40.37 7.08 35.84
C GLU A 563 -39.68 8.44 35.47
N GLU A 564 -39.71 9.08 34.29
CA GLU A 564 -40.81 9.78 33.60
C GLU A 564 -40.25 10.46 32.29
N LEU A 565 -40.94 10.23 31.17
CA LEU A 565 -41.17 10.95 29.87
C LEU A 565 -40.43 12.28 29.48
N PRO A 566 -40.39 12.70 28.17
CA PRO A 566 -41.40 12.45 27.12
C PRO A 566 -40.96 12.11 25.68
N ASN A 567 -41.96 11.61 24.96
CA ASN A 567 -42.05 11.28 23.54
C ASN A 567 -41.65 12.42 22.58
N ASP A 568 -40.94 12.08 21.50
CA ASP A 568 -41.40 12.47 20.16
C ASP A 568 -40.80 11.59 19.05
N ALA A 569 -41.62 11.40 18.01
CA ALA A 569 -41.55 10.37 16.98
C ALA A 569 -40.46 10.56 15.92
N VAL A 570 -39.87 9.46 15.42
CA VAL A 570 -39.44 9.36 14.00
C VAL A 570 -39.70 7.97 13.42
N TYR A 571 -40.57 7.98 12.43
CA TYR A 571 -41.01 6.91 11.54
C TYR A 571 -39.89 6.17 10.80
N ASN A 572 -40.04 4.85 10.70
CA ASN A 572 -39.30 3.98 9.80
C ASN A 572 -39.97 3.95 8.40
N LYS A 573 -39.17 4.07 7.35
CA LYS A 573 -39.56 4.61 6.04
C LYS A 573 -39.65 3.53 4.94
N PHE A 574 -40.38 2.43 5.16
CA PHE A 574 -40.52 1.37 4.12
C PHE A 574 -41.85 0.58 4.09
N THR A 575 -42.96 1.10 4.63
CA THR A 575 -44.27 0.41 4.61
C THR A 575 -45.29 0.98 3.61
N LEU A 576 -44.82 1.56 2.49
CA LEU A 576 -45.68 1.86 1.34
C LEU A 576 -45.28 0.98 0.16
N LEU A 577 -46.08 -0.08 -0.04
CA LEU A 577 -46.56 -0.62 -1.33
C LEU A 577 -46.82 -2.14 -1.24
N GLN A 578 -47.87 -2.53 -0.50
CA GLN A 578 -48.71 -3.68 -0.87
C GLN A 578 -50.13 -3.18 -1.07
N ASN A 579 -50.45 -3.00 -2.37
CA ASN A 579 -51.69 -3.23 -3.11
C ASN A 579 -53.06 -2.85 -2.52
N ASP A 580 -53.78 -2.06 -3.31
CA ASP A 580 -55.21 -2.16 -3.72
C ASP A 580 -55.25 -1.43 -5.09
N GLU A 581 -55.78 -1.88 -6.23
CA GLU A 581 -56.78 -2.87 -6.65
C GLU A 581 -56.44 -3.47 -8.04
#